data_AF-A0A316I306-F1
#
_entry.id   AF-A0A316I306-F1
#
_cell.length_a   1.000
_cell.length_b   1.000
_cell.length_c   1.000
_cell.angle_alpha   90.00
_cell.angle_beta   90.00
_cell.angle_gamma   90.00
#
_symmetry.space_group_name_H-M   'P 1'
#
loop_
_entity.id
_entity.type
_entity.pdbx_description
1 polymer ?
#
loop_
_entity_poly.entity_id
_entity_poly.type
_entity_poly.pdbx_seq_one_letter_code
_entity_poly.pdbx_strand_id
1 'polypeptide(L)'
;MEIEQRVTESSLLASFSDYLEAQRLVDRMSDEGFPVASVRIVGEGVRTVEQVTGRMTRGRAAAAGAGGGAWFGVLVGLLFGLFTAGAVWVWLLLVSLVIGAFWGAVFGFVAHWSTRGKRDFSSVMTLQAQRYEVHVDKERAAEAARFVL
;
A
#
# COMPACT_ATOMS: atom_id res chain seq x y z
N MET A 1 -6.83 16.85 19.48
CA MET A 1 -5.46 16.34 19.26
C MET A 1 -4.83 17.28 18.24
N GLU A 2 -4.33 18.40 18.75
CA GLU A 2 -3.75 19.48 17.96
C GLU A 2 -2.32 19.05 17.66
N ILE A 3 -2.00 18.81 16.39
CA ILE A 3 -0.62 18.64 15.98
C ILE A 3 -0.03 20.05 16.04
N GLU A 4 0.48 20.45 17.21
CA GLU A 4 1.47 21.52 17.31
C GLU A 4 2.65 21.09 16.43
N GLN A 5 2.57 21.39 15.15
CA GLN A 5 3.76 21.60 14.35
C GLN A 5 4.47 22.76 15.03
N ARG A 6 5.41 22.46 15.93
CA ARG A 6 6.60 23.28 16.03
C ARG A 6 7.19 23.25 14.63
N VAL A 7 6.79 24.21 13.80
CA VAL A 7 7.58 24.60 12.65
C VAL A 7 8.81 25.27 13.25
N THR A 8 9.69 24.46 13.84
CA THR A 8 11.05 24.89 14.12
C THR A 8 11.56 25.31 12.75
N GLU A 9 11.93 26.57 12.62
CA GLU A 9 12.46 27.09 11.38
C GLU A 9 13.58 26.15 10.92
N SER A 10 13.36 25.46 9.80
CA SER A 10 14.37 24.60 9.19
C SER A 10 15.11 25.35 8.11
N SER A 11 16.39 25.02 7.96
CA SER A 11 17.20 25.38 6.82
C SER A 11 17.39 24.17 5.92
N LEU A 12 17.30 24.37 4.61
CA LEU A 12 17.74 23.38 3.63
C LEU A 12 19.25 23.16 3.79
N LEU A 13 19.65 21.90 3.93
CA LEU A 13 21.04 21.48 4.03
C LEU A 13 21.55 20.97 2.67
N ALA A 14 20.80 20.07 2.05
CA ALA A 14 21.12 19.51 0.74
C ALA A 14 19.85 19.00 0.04
N SER A 15 19.90 18.88 -1.28
CA SER A 15 18.81 18.33 -2.09
C SER A 15 19.33 17.21 -2.99
N PHE A 16 18.58 16.12 -3.08
CA PHE A 16 18.92 14.90 -3.80
C PHE A 16 17.79 14.49 -4.74
N SER A 17 18.11 13.78 -5.82
CA SER A 17 17.10 13.21 -6.72
C SER A 17 16.51 11.90 -6.19
N ASP A 18 17.25 11.18 -5.34
CA ASP A 18 16.84 9.90 -4.78
C ASP A 18 16.79 9.93 -3.25
N TYR A 19 15.82 9.21 -2.68
CA TYR A 19 15.65 9.11 -1.23
C TYR A 19 16.86 8.45 -0.57
N LEU A 20 17.47 7.46 -1.24
CA LEU A 20 18.62 6.74 -0.68
C LEU A 20 19.84 7.64 -0.51
N GLU A 21 20.03 8.62 -1.39
CA GLU A 21 21.11 9.60 -1.25
C GLU A 21 20.87 10.55 -0.06
N ALA A 22 19.64 11.01 0.11
CA ALA A 22 19.24 11.79 1.27
C ALA A 22 19.43 10.98 2.56
N GLN A 23 19.05 9.71 2.57
CA GLN A 23 19.25 8.80 3.71
C GLN A 23 20.72 8.62 4.04
N ARG A 24 21.59 8.39 3.03
CA ARG A 24 23.03 8.26 3.23
C ARG A 24 23.66 9.50 3.87
N LEU A 25 23.15 10.70 3.58
CA LEU A 25 23.62 11.91 4.26
C LEU A 25 23.25 11.85 5.75
N VAL A 26 22.00 11.51 6.08
CA VAL A 26 21.54 11.39 7.47
C VAL A 26 22.29 10.28 8.21
N ASP A 27 22.59 9.16 7.55
CA ASP A 27 23.38 8.07 8.12
C ASP A 27 24.80 8.55 8.48
N ARG A 28 25.49 9.26 7.56
CA ARG A 28 26.81 9.85 7.88
C ARG A 28 26.75 10.82 9.06
N MET A 29 25.72 11.66 9.10
CA MET A 29 25.49 12.58 10.22
C MET A 29 25.35 11.79 11.53
N SER A 30 24.57 10.70 11.52
CA SER A 30 24.39 9.82 12.68
C SER A 30 25.70 9.16 13.13
N ASP A 31 26.48 8.62 12.19
CA ASP A 31 27.73 7.92 12.47
C ASP A 31 28.78 8.84 13.10
N GLU A 32 28.80 10.11 12.69
CA GLU A 32 29.67 11.14 13.25
C GLU A 32 29.08 11.83 14.51
N GLY A 33 27.99 11.29 15.05
CA GLY A 33 27.40 11.71 16.32
C GLY A 33 26.53 12.98 16.27
N PHE A 34 26.12 13.42 15.07
CA PHE A 34 25.20 14.54 14.94
C PHE A 34 23.79 14.17 15.46
N PRO A 35 23.09 15.08 16.17
CA PRO A 35 21.75 14.82 16.67
C PRO A 35 20.70 14.78 15.53
N VAL A 36 20.56 13.62 14.88
CA VAL A 36 19.63 13.40 13.75
C VAL A 36 18.15 13.64 14.07
N ALA A 37 17.78 13.72 15.35
CA ALA A 37 16.45 14.16 15.78
C ALA A 37 16.09 15.59 15.32
N SER A 38 17.08 16.40 14.95
CA SER A 38 16.90 17.74 14.36
C SER A 38 16.93 17.76 12.82
N VAL A 39 16.95 16.59 12.19
CA VAL A 39 17.01 16.42 10.73
C VAL A 39 15.67 15.93 10.20
N ARG A 40 15.25 16.45 9.05
CA ARG A 40 14.01 16.09 8.35
C ARG A 40 14.30 15.84 6.88
N ILE A 41 13.85 14.71 6.34
CA ILE A 41 13.85 14.47 4.90
C ILE A 41 12.47 14.86 4.36
N VAL A 42 12.43 15.85 3.47
CA VAL A 42 11.21 16.41 2.87
C VAL A 42 11.19 16.06 1.39
N GLY A 43 10.19 15.30 0.97
CA GLY A 43 9.92 15.09 -0.46
C GLY A 43 9.28 16.34 -1.05
N GLU A 44 9.92 16.98 -2.01
CA GLU A 44 9.38 18.15 -2.70
C GLU A 44 8.79 17.76 -4.06
N GLY A 45 7.79 18.54 -4.49
CA GLY A 45 7.26 18.44 -5.85
C GLY A 45 6.48 17.15 -6.04
N VAL A 46 5.84 16.70 -4.97
CA VAL A 46 5.07 15.47 -4.93
C VAL A 46 3.98 15.54 -5.99
N ARG A 47 4.06 14.63 -6.95
CA ARG A 47 3.01 14.41 -7.93
C ARG A 47 2.34 13.07 -7.66
N THR A 48 1.03 13.05 -7.81
CA THR A 48 0.26 11.82 -7.79
C THR A 48 0.28 11.21 -9.18
N VAL A 49 0.83 10.01 -9.31
CA VAL A 49 0.83 9.23 -10.57
C VAL A 49 -0.22 8.13 -10.43
N GLU A 50 -1.20 8.15 -11.32
CA GLU A 50 -2.25 7.13 -11.43
C GLU A 50 -1.86 6.15 -12.57
N GLN A 51 -1.26 5.00 -12.23
CA GLN A 51 -0.89 4.01 -13.24
C GLN A 51 -2.12 3.19 -13.62
N VAL A 52 -2.57 3.32 -14.86
CA VAL A 52 -3.67 2.52 -15.42
C VAL A 52 -3.17 1.10 -15.69
N THR A 53 -3.57 0.14 -14.85
CA THR A 53 -3.11 -1.27 -14.92
C THR A 53 -3.96 -2.15 -15.83
N GLY A 54 -5.14 -1.67 -16.23
CA GLY A 54 -6.01 -2.36 -17.18
C GLY A 54 -7.49 -2.02 -16.98
N ARG A 55 -8.35 -2.65 -17.80
CA ARG A 55 -9.81 -2.51 -17.68
C ARG A 55 -10.36 -3.48 -16.63
N MET A 56 -11.04 -2.94 -15.64
CA MET A 56 -11.80 -3.75 -14.68
C MET A 56 -13.17 -4.05 -15.29
N THR A 57 -13.33 -5.19 -15.95
CA THR A 57 -14.62 -5.61 -16.50
C THR A 57 -15.47 -6.35 -15.47
N ARG A 58 -16.79 -6.33 -15.65
CA ARG A 58 -17.75 -7.12 -14.85
C ARG A 58 -17.36 -8.60 -14.74
N GLY A 59 -16.79 -9.17 -15.82
CA GLY A 59 -16.28 -10.54 -15.84
C GLY A 59 -15.07 -10.76 -14.93
N ARG A 60 -14.16 -9.79 -14.85
CA ARG A 60 -12.99 -9.86 -13.95
C ARG A 60 -13.41 -9.76 -12.48
N ALA A 61 -14.40 -8.91 -12.17
CA ALA A 61 -14.96 -8.81 -10.83
C ALA A 61 -15.70 -10.09 -10.41
N ALA A 62 -16.49 -10.68 -11.31
CA ALA A 62 -17.14 -11.96 -11.07
C ALA A 62 -16.11 -13.09 -10.88
N ALA A 63 -15.04 -13.14 -11.69
CA ALA A 63 -13.98 -14.13 -11.53
C ALA A 63 -13.22 -13.99 -10.20
N ALA A 64 -12.91 -12.76 -9.78
CA ALA A 64 -12.29 -12.50 -8.48
C ALA A 64 -13.20 -12.92 -7.33
N GLY A 65 -14.50 -12.59 -7.41
CA GLY A 65 -15.51 -13.04 -6.46
C GLY A 65 -15.65 -14.57 -6.43
N ALA A 66 -15.62 -15.22 -7.59
CA ALA A 66 -15.69 -16.67 -7.71
C ALA A 66 -14.51 -17.35 -7.00
N GLY A 67 -13.29 -16.81 -7.16
CA GLY A 67 -12.10 -17.31 -6.46
C GLY A 67 -12.22 -17.23 -4.94
N GLY A 68 -12.66 -16.08 -4.42
CA GLY A 68 -12.89 -15.90 -2.99
C GLY A 68 -14.01 -16.78 -2.44
N GLY A 69 -15.12 -16.90 -3.19
CA GLY A 69 -16.24 -17.76 -2.83
C GLY A 69 -15.90 -19.25 -2.91
N ALA A 70 -15.10 -19.68 -3.88
CA ALA A 70 -14.59 -21.04 -3.99
C ALA A 70 -13.75 -21.41 -2.76
N TRP A 71 -12.84 -20.52 -2.35
CA TRP A 71 -12.03 -20.73 -1.15
C TRP A 71 -12.90 -20.86 0.11
N PHE A 72 -13.89 -19.99 0.28
CA PHE A 72 -14.86 -20.09 1.37
C PHE A 72 -15.68 -21.39 1.29
N GLY A 73 -16.11 -21.78 0.09
CA GLY A 73 -16.82 -23.03 -0.15
C GLY A 73 -16.00 -24.27 0.23
N VAL A 74 -14.70 -24.29 -0.10
CA VAL A 74 -13.77 -25.35 0.33
C VAL A 74 -13.67 -25.39 1.86
N LEU A 75 -13.50 -24.24 2.52
CA LEU A 75 -13.47 -24.17 3.98
C LEU A 75 -14.74 -24.77 4.60
N VAL A 76 -15.91 -24.35 4.13
CA VAL A 76 -17.20 -24.86 4.62
C VAL A 76 -17.33 -26.36 4.37
N GLY A 77 -16.96 -26.84 3.19
CA GLY A 77 -17.01 -28.27 2.88
C GLY A 77 -16.03 -29.10 3.70
N LEU A 78 -14.86 -28.57 4.04
CA LEU A 78 -13.89 -29.25 4.91
C LEU A 78 -14.42 -29.35 6.33
N LEU A 79 -15.06 -28.29 6.83
CA LEU A 79 -15.69 -28.29 8.15
C LEU A 79 -16.80 -29.34 8.24
N PHE A 80 -17.72 -29.39 7.28
CA PHE A 80 -18.76 -30.43 7.26
C PHE A 80 -18.19 -31.83 6.98
N GLY A 81 -17.16 -31.91 6.14
CA GLY A 81 -16.45 -33.14 5.82
C GLY A 81 -15.82 -33.80 7.05
N LEU A 82 -15.32 -33.01 8.01
CA LEU A 82 -14.75 -33.51 9.27
C LEU A 82 -15.75 -34.32 10.10
N PHE A 83 -17.05 -34.01 9.99
CA PHE A 83 -18.13 -34.70 10.71
C PHE A 83 -18.85 -35.75 9.85
N THR A 84 -18.39 -35.99 8.61
CA THR A 84 -19.04 -36.90 7.66
C THR A 84 -18.27 -38.20 7.53
N ALA A 85 -18.94 -39.34 7.71
CA ALA A 85 -18.34 -40.67 7.57
C ALA A 85 -18.33 -41.17 6.12
N GLY A 86 -17.35 -42.00 5.78
CA GLY A 86 -17.22 -42.62 4.44
C GLY A 86 -16.80 -41.62 3.36
N ALA A 87 -16.98 -41.94 2.08
CA ALA A 87 -16.51 -41.11 0.97
C ALA A 87 -17.37 -39.85 0.68
N VAL A 88 -18.44 -39.64 1.44
CA VAL A 88 -19.42 -38.55 1.21
C VAL A 88 -18.82 -37.16 1.43
N TRP A 89 -17.76 -37.04 2.24
CA TRP A 89 -17.07 -35.76 2.47
C TRP A 89 -16.49 -35.17 1.18
N VAL A 90 -16.05 -36.00 0.23
CA VAL A 90 -15.53 -35.54 -1.07
C VAL A 90 -16.65 -34.90 -1.88
N TRP A 91 -17.85 -35.48 -1.85
CA TRP A 91 -19.02 -34.92 -2.53
C TRP A 91 -19.45 -33.59 -1.90
N LEU A 92 -19.47 -33.51 -0.56
CA LEU A 92 -19.77 -32.27 0.16
C LEU A 92 -18.79 -31.15 -0.18
N LEU A 93 -17.49 -31.46 -0.29
CA LEU A 93 -16.47 -30.50 -0.72
C LEU A 93 -16.70 -30.00 -2.14
N LEU A 94 -17.02 -30.88 -3.09
CA LEU A 94 -17.25 -30.48 -4.47
C LEU A 94 -18.50 -29.59 -4.59
N VAL A 95 -19.58 -29.96 -3.91
CA VAL A 95 -20.82 -29.19 -3.91
C VAL A 95 -20.61 -27.83 -3.24
N SER A 96 -19.95 -27.78 -2.08
CA SER A 96 -19.69 -26.51 -1.38
C SER A 96 -18.74 -25.60 -2.17
N LEU A 97 -17.73 -26.16 -2.86
CA LEU A 97 -16.86 -25.44 -3.79
C LEU A 97 -17.67 -24.78 -4.91
N VAL A 98 -18.54 -25.54 -5.59
CA VAL A 98 -19.35 -25.02 -6.72
C VAL A 98 -20.32 -23.95 -6.25
N ILE A 99 -21.04 -24.19 -5.15
CA ILE A 99 -21.99 -23.23 -4.57
C ILE A 99 -21.25 -21.97 -4.11
N GLY A 100 -20.10 -22.14 -3.44
CA GLY A 100 -19.25 -21.04 -2.99
C GLY A 100 -18.74 -20.20 -4.17
N ALA A 101 -18.24 -20.84 -5.22
CA ALA A 101 -17.79 -20.16 -6.44
C ALA A 101 -18.94 -19.39 -7.12
N PHE A 102 -20.12 -20.00 -7.22
CA PHE A 102 -21.29 -19.37 -7.82
C PHE A 102 -21.73 -18.12 -7.04
N TRP A 103 -21.96 -18.24 -5.73
CA TRP A 103 -22.36 -17.10 -4.90
C TRP A 103 -21.26 -16.05 -4.80
N GLY A 104 -19.99 -16.47 -4.72
CA GLY A 104 -18.85 -15.56 -4.78
C GLY A 104 -18.82 -14.75 -6.08
N ALA A 105 -19.10 -15.38 -7.22
CA ALA A 105 -19.20 -14.69 -8.51
C ALA A 105 -20.33 -13.67 -8.53
N VAL A 106 -21.51 -14.04 -7.99
CA VAL A 106 -22.68 -13.15 -7.87
C VAL A 106 -22.33 -11.95 -6.98
N PHE A 107 -21.75 -12.17 -5.80
CA PHE A 107 -21.36 -11.07 -4.92
C PHE A 107 -20.27 -10.19 -5.51
N GLY A 108 -19.26 -10.77 -6.18
CA GLY A 108 -18.23 -10.01 -6.88
C GLY A 108 -18.80 -9.13 -7.99
N PHE A 109 -19.76 -9.65 -8.75
CA PHE A 109 -20.50 -8.90 -9.76
C PHE A 109 -21.34 -7.77 -9.13
N VAL A 110 -22.12 -8.08 -8.09
CA VAL A 110 -22.99 -7.11 -7.41
C VAL A 110 -22.18 -6.01 -6.72
N ALA A 111 -21.05 -6.33 -6.09
CA ALA A 111 -20.16 -5.35 -5.48
C ALA A 111 -19.55 -4.39 -6.52
N HIS A 112 -19.19 -4.91 -7.69
CA HIS A 112 -18.73 -4.10 -8.81
C HIS A 112 -19.86 -3.24 -9.42
N TRP A 113 -21.10 -3.75 -9.42
CA TRP A 113 -22.26 -3.01 -9.87
C TRP A 113 -22.67 -1.90 -8.90
N SER A 114 -22.66 -2.16 -7.59
CA SER A 114 -23.03 -1.19 -6.54
C SER A 114 -22.04 -0.04 -6.41
N THR A 115 -20.77 -0.28 -6.74
CA THR A 115 -19.72 0.74 -6.88
C THR A 115 -19.84 1.56 -8.18
N ARG A 116 -20.95 1.39 -8.93
CA ARG A 116 -21.42 2.24 -10.05
C ARG A 116 -20.49 2.31 -11.27
N GLY A 117 -19.51 1.42 -11.43
CA GLY A 117 -18.66 1.39 -12.63
C GLY A 117 -18.00 2.74 -12.99
N LYS A 118 -17.82 3.66 -12.02
CA LYS A 118 -17.42 5.05 -12.31
C LYS A 118 -15.95 5.21 -12.66
N ARG A 119 -15.17 4.13 -12.70
CA ARG A 119 -13.83 4.13 -13.30
C ARG A 119 -13.60 2.78 -13.97
N ASP A 120 -13.62 2.75 -15.30
CA ASP A 120 -13.29 1.57 -16.13
C ASP A 120 -11.80 1.18 -16.07
N PHE A 121 -11.09 1.59 -15.02
CA PHE A 121 -9.65 1.44 -14.85
C PHE A 121 -9.34 1.00 -13.43
N SER A 122 -8.59 -0.10 -13.29
CA SER A 122 -7.87 -0.36 -12.05
C SER A 122 -6.66 0.56 -12.04
N SER A 123 -6.58 1.44 -11.05
CA SER A 123 -5.43 2.30 -10.86
C SER A 123 -4.77 2.05 -9.53
N VAL A 124 -3.44 2.08 -9.55
CA VAL A 124 -2.63 2.19 -8.34
C VAL A 124 -2.21 3.64 -8.25
N MET A 125 -2.57 4.27 -7.14
CA MET A 125 -2.18 5.64 -6.86
C MET A 125 -0.84 5.63 -6.11
N THR A 126 0.18 6.24 -6.71
CA THR A 126 1.48 6.43 -6.07
C THR A 126 1.76 7.92 -5.92
N LEU A 127 2.25 8.30 -4.75
CA LEU A 127 2.84 9.62 -4.51
C LEU A 127 4.33 9.54 -4.84
N GLN A 128 4.77 10.29 -5.84
CA GLN A 128 6.17 10.35 -6.25
C GLN A 128 6.71 11.76 -6.01
N ALA A 129 7.72 11.91 -5.16
CA ALA A 129 8.45 13.16 -5.01
C ALA A 129 9.39 13.36 -6.21
N GLN A 130 9.61 14.61 -6.62
CA GLN A 130 10.56 14.95 -7.68
C GLN A 130 11.99 15.06 -7.15
N ARG A 131 12.14 15.49 -5.89
CA ARG A 131 13.41 15.56 -5.18
C ARG A 131 13.20 15.38 -3.69
N TYR A 132 14.27 15.04 -2.99
CA TYR A 132 14.32 14.83 -1.56
C TYR A 132 15.28 15.83 -0.95
N GLU A 133 14.75 16.72 -0.12
CA GLU A 133 15.50 17.76 0.56
C GLU A 133 15.78 17.33 2.00
N VAL A 134 17.03 17.44 2.44
CA VAL A 134 17.42 17.26 3.83
C VAL A 134 17.41 18.63 4.49
N HIS A 135 16.56 18.79 5.51
CA HIS A 135 16.37 19.99 6.29
C HIS A 135 16.89 19.77 7.69
N VAL A 136 17.50 20.80 8.28
CA VAL A 136 17.97 20.78 9.67
C VAL A 136 17.42 21.99 10.40
N ASP A 137 17.13 21.86 11.69
CA ASP A 137 16.74 22.99 12.52
C ASP A 137 17.79 24.11 12.45
N LYS A 138 17.35 25.37 12.27
CA LYS A 138 18.23 26.52 12.00
C LYS A 138 19.37 26.67 13.01
N GLU A 139 19.12 26.38 14.28
CA GLU A 139 20.11 26.45 15.37
C GLU A 139 21.35 25.58 15.13
N ARG A 140 21.20 24.48 14.37
CA ARG A 140 22.27 23.53 14.07
C ARG A 140 22.69 23.54 12.60
N ALA A 141 22.16 24.46 11.79
CA ALA A 141 22.46 24.51 10.36
C ALA A 141 23.96 24.74 10.06
N ALA A 142 24.61 25.61 10.84
CA ALA A 142 26.05 25.88 10.69
C ALA A 142 26.91 24.66 11.01
N GLU A 143 26.52 23.87 12.04
CA GLU A 143 27.20 22.63 12.38
C GLU A 143 26.98 21.56 11.30
N ALA A 144 25.74 21.44 10.82
CA ALA A 144 25.35 20.46 9.82
C ALA A 144 26.01 20.69 8.44
N ALA A 145 26.40 21.92 8.12
CA ALA A 145 27.04 22.26 6.85
C ALA A 145 28.33 21.46 6.57
N ARG A 146 29.00 20.94 7.61
CA ARG A 146 30.22 20.14 7.48
C ARG A 146 30.02 18.79 6.78
N PHE A 147 28.78 18.29 6.69
CA PHE A 147 28.46 16.97 6.13
C PHE A 147 28.16 16.98 4.62
N VAL A 148 28.07 18.18 4.03
CA VAL A 148 27.69 18.40 2.62
C VAL A 148 28.90 18.78 1.75
N LEU A 149 29.98 19.27 2.36
CA LEU A 149 31.28 19.55 1.71
C LEU A 149 32.10 18.27 1.54
#